data_AF-Q3M2W5-F1
#
_entry.id   AF-Q3M2W5-F1
#
_cell.length_a   1.000
_cell.length_b   1.000
_cell.length_c   1.000
_cell.angle_alpha   90.00
_cell.angle_beta   90.00
_cell.angle_gamma   90.00
#
_symmetry.space_group_name_H-M   'P 1'
#
loop_
_entity.id
_entity.type
_entity.pdbx_description
1 polymer ?
#
loop_
_entity_poly.entity_id
_entity_poly.type
_entity_poly.pdbx_seq_one_letter_code
_entity_poly.pdbx_strand_id
1 'polypeptide(L)'
;MPALSELDKSRCRFHLGYGAGVPAGDRARLEEAMNLLQDDYEVQRIQQILERCDRAFEASELLGDSSRFNTKELYTGDINRAILRESARDSRVWWENYLKETDLLAAHPLWVPNYRQEANLRYRFARTGAEFIMAVPGVADTCTGDRISMSTNYG
;
A
#
# COMPACT_ATOMS: atom_id res chain seq x y z
N MET A 1 21.95 1.84 10.57
CA MET A 1 21.41 1.90 9.20
C MET A 1 19.96 2.32 9.30
N PRO A 2 19.53 3.35 8.56
CA PRO A 2 18.13 3.76 8.56
C PRO A 2 17.26 2.65 7.94
N ALA A 3 16.14 2.34 8.58
CA ALA A 3 15.20 1.32 8.14
C ALA A 3 13.78 1.86 8.29
N LEU A 4 12.86 1.42 7.43
CA LEU A 4 11.45 1.79 7.55
C LEU A 4 10.86 1.33 8.89
N SER A 5 9.93 2.12 9.44
CA SER A 5 9.11 1.70 10.58
C SER A 5 8.26 0.48 10.21
N GLU A 6 7.90 -0.36 11.19
CA GLU A 6 7.08 -1.55 10.89
C GLU A 6 5.70 -1.18 10.30
N LEU A 7 5.17 -0.03 10.71
CA LEU A 7 3.94 0.52 10.14
C LEU A 7 4.11 0.85 8.66
N ASP A 8 5.19 1.54 8.29
CA ASP A 8 5.46 1.89 6.89
C ASP A 8 5.74 0.65 6.04
N LYS A 9 6.40 -0.37 6.60
CA LYS A 9 6.56 -1.69 5.95
C LYS A 9 5.22 -2.33 5.67
N SER A 10 4.30 -2.31 6.63
CA SER A 10 2.95 -2.87 6.44
C SER A 10 2.16 -2.13 5.35
N ARG A 11 2.28 -0.79 5.28
CA ARG A 11 1.67 0.04 4.23
C ARG A 11 2.26 -0.25 2.85
N CYS A 12 3.58 -0.39 2.74
CA CYS A 12 4.25 -0.81 1.51
C CYS A 12 3.71 -2.16 1.01
N ARG A 13 3.62 -3.17 1.90
CA ARG A 13 3.07 -4.50 1.56
C ARG A 13 1.63 -4.39 1.06
N PHE A 14 0.79 -3.57 1.71
CA PHE A 14 -0.60 -3.36 1.31
C PHE A 14 -0.74 -2.72 -0.08
N HIS A 15 -0.06 -1.60 -0.33
CA HIS A 15 -0.18 -0.86 -1.59
C HIS A 15 0.35 -1.64 -2.78
N LEU A 16 1.48 -2.35 -2.61
CA LEU A 16 2.08 -3.17 -3.66
C LEU A 16 1.36 -4.52 -3.87
N GLY A 17 0.44 -4.90 -2.98
CA GLY A 17 -0.34 -6.13 -3.10
C GLY A 17 0.39 -7.41 -2.65
N TYR A 18 1.38 -7.28 -1.77
CA TYR A 18 2.14 -8.40 -1.18
C TYR A 18 1.32 -9.13 -0.12
N GLY A 19 0.44 -10.02 -0.57
CA GLY A 19 -0.32 -10.93 0.28
C GLY A 19 0.31 -12.33 0.39
N ALA A 20 -0.38 -13.24 1.09
CA ALA A 20 0.06 -14.63 1.30
C ALA A 20 0.21 -15.48 0.01
N GLY A 21 -0.22 -14.97 -1.14
CA GLY A 21 -0.11 -15.64 -2.43
C GLY A 21 1.13 -15.27 -3.26
N VAL A 22 1.96 -14.33 -2.79
CA VAL A 22 3.15 -13.88 -3.52
C VAL A 22 4.31 -14.86 -3.30
N PRO A 23 5.13 -15.13 -4.34
CA PRO A 23 6.38 -15.90 -4.22
C PRO A 23 7.24 -15.51 -3.02
N ALA A 24 7.76 -16.51 -2.31
CA ALA A 24 8.58 -16.29 -1.12
C ALA A 24 9.86 -15.49 -1.43
N GLY A 25 10.44 -15.69 -2.62
CA GLY A 25 11.63 -14.96 -3.08
C GLY A 25 11.37 -13.47 -3.27
N ASP A 26 10.25 -13.10 -3.89
CA ASP A 26 9.91 -11.68 -4.11
C ASP A 26 9.50 -11.00 -2.81
N ARG A 27 8.88 -11.74 -1.88
CA ARG A 27 8.65 -11.24 -0.51
C ARG A 27 9.97 -10.97 0.22
N ALA A 28 10.94 -11.87 0.13
CA ALA A 28 12.25 -11.69 0.75
C ALA A 28 13.00 -10.47 0.18
N ARG A 29 12.93 -10.27 -1.15
CA ARG A 29 13.49 -9.08 -1.81
C ARG A 29 12.87 -7.78 -1.31
N LEU A 30 11.55 -7.75 -1.14
CA LEU A 30 10.87 -6.57 -0.59
C LEU A 30 11.32 -6.28 0.85
N GLU A 31 11.42 -7.30 1.71
CA GLU A 31 11.91 -7.14 3.08
C GLU A 31 13.36 -6.65 3.13
N GLU A 32 14.23 -7.18 2.28
CA GLU A 32 15.61 -6.73 2.16
C GLU A 32 15.69 -5.27 1.70
N ALA A 33 14.96 -4.89 0.65
CA ALA A 33 14.91 -3.53 0.12
C ALA A 33 14.40 -2.50 1.15
N MET A 34 13.42 -2.87 1.99
CA MET A 34 12.92 -1.99 3.05
C MET A 34 13.89 -1.83 4.24
N ASN A 35 14.80 -2.78 4.42
CA ASN A 35 15.81 -2.76 5.49
C ASN A 35 17.15 -2.15 5.04
N LEU A 36 17.45 -2.20 3.74
CA LEU A 36 18.70 -1.75 3.15
C LEU A 36 18.53 -0.38 2.46
N LEU A 37 18.17 0.63 3.23
CA LEU A 37 18.08 2.00 2.72
C LEU A 37 19.41 2.71 2.90
N GLN A 38 19.76 3.55 1.92
CA GLN A 38 21.06 4.19 1.88
C GLN A 38 21.13 5.36 2.87
N ASP A 39 20.13 6.24 2.85
CA ASP A 39 20.11 7.50 3.61
C ASP A 39 18.72 7.85 4.16
N ASP A 40 18.66 8.70 5.19
CA ASP A 40 17.41 9.21 5.78
C ASP A 40 16.53 9.98 4.76
N TYR A 41 17.14 10.55 3.72
CA TYR A 41 16.41 11.21 2.63
C TYR A 41 15.53 10.22 1.86
N GLU A 42 16.00 9.00 1.63
CA GLU A 42 15.22 7.96 0.95
C GLU A 42 14.04 7.53 1.82
N VAL A 43 14.25 7.39 3.13
CA VAL A 43 13.18 7.07 4.09
C VAL A 43 12.07 8.13 4.01
N GLN A 44 12.44 9.41 4.09
CA GLN A 44 11.47 10.51 3.99
C GLN A 44 10.75 10.51 2.64
N ARG A 45 11.47 10.21 1.55
CA ARG A 45 10.87 10.16 0.22
C ARG A 45 9.88 9.01 0.08
N ILE A 46 10.18 7.84 0.64
CA ILE A 46 9.28 6.69 0.67
C ILE A 46 8.02 7.03 1.47
N GLN A 47 8.16 7.66 2.64
CA GLN A 47 7.02 8.09 3.45
C GLN A 47 6.10 9.06 2.67
N GLN A 48 6.68 10.05 1.97
CA GLN A 48 5.89 10.96 1.13
C GLN A 48 5.14 10.23 0.00
N ILE A 49 5.75 9.21 -0.62
CA ILE A 49 5.08 8.42 -1.65
C ILE A 49 3.97 7.56 -1.04
N LEU A 50 4.19 6.98 0.14
CA LEU A 50 3.16 6.23 0.88
C LEU A 50 1.96 7.13 1.23
N GLU A 51 2.19 8.35 1.70
CA GLU A 51 1.11 9.32 1.94
C GLU A 51 0.35 9.72 0.67
N ARG A 52 1.02 9.74 -0.49
CA ARG A 52 0.34 9.92 -1.78
C ARG A 52 -0.50 8.71 -2.15
N CYS A 53 0.02 7.50 -1.92
CA CYS A 53 -0.71 6.25 -2.16
C CYS A 53 -1.96 6.15 -1.28
N ASP A 54 -1.87 6.50 0.01
CA ASP A 54 -3.02 6.51 0.92
C ASP A 54 -4.09 7.50 0.47
N ARG A 55 -3.71 8.75 0.16
CA ARG A 55 -4.67 9.74 -0.34
C ARG A 55 -5.31 9.33 -1.65
N ALA A 56 -4.55 8.71 -2.56
CA ALA A 56 -5.08 8.21 -3.82
C ALA A 56 -6.02 7.01 -3.61
N PHE A 57 -5.70 6.13 -2.66
CA PHE A 57 -6.54 5.00 -2.29
C PHE A 57 -7.86 5.48 -1.67
N GLU A 58 -7.79 6.36 -0.67
CA GLU A 58 -8.95 6.97 -0.03
C GLU A 58 -9.81 7.73 -1.05
N ALA A 59 -9.21 8.54 -1.94
CA ALA A 59 -9.95 9.21 -3.00
C ALA A 59 -10.67 8.24 -3.95
N SER A 60 -10.07 7.07 -4.20
CA SER A 60 -10.69 6.02 -5.02
C SER A 60 -11.86 5.33 -4.31
N GLU A 61 -11.78 5.14 -2.98
CA GLU A 61 -12.85 4.53 -2.17
C GLU A 61 -13.99 5.51 -1.88
N LEU A 62 -13.67 6.77 -1.55
CA LEU A 62 -14.63 7.79 -1.13
C LEU A 62 -15.57 8.22 -2.27
N LEU A 63 -15.12 8.13 -3.51
CA LEU A 63 -15.97 8.30 -4.69
C LEU A 63 -16.93 7.10 -4.90
N GLY A 64 -16.59 5.93 -4.37
CA GLY A 64 -17.47 4.76 -4.37
C GLY A 64 -18.74 4.97 -3.55
N ASP A 65 -18.66 5.78 -2.49
CA ASP A 65 -19.71 5.91 -1.47
C ASP A 65 -20.40 7.29 -1.42
N SER A 66 -19.73 8.41 -1.69
CA SER A 66 -20.27 9.74 -1.27
C SER A 66 -20.40 10.84 -2.33
N SER A 67 -19.86 10.72 -3.55
CA SER A 67 -20.03 11.79 -4.55
C SER A 67 -19.96 11.29 -5.99
N ARG A 68 -21.03 10.61 -6.40
CA ARG A 68 -21.24 10.14 -7.78
C ARG A 68 -21.52 11.25 -8.80
N PHE A 69 -21.60 12.52 -8.37
CA PHE A 69 -22.00 13.64 -9.24
C PHE A 69 -20.83 14.62 -9.43
N ASN A 70 -20.10 14.44 -10.53
CA ASN A 70 -18.96 15.30 -10.90
C ASN A 70 -19.40 16.60 -11.60
N THR A 71 -20.62 16.64 -12.16
CA THR A 71 -21.14 17.84 -12.82
C THR A 71 -22.55 18.13 -12.31
N LYS A 72 -22.69 19.26 -11.62
CA LYS A 72 -23.97 19.82 -11.20
C LYS A 72 -24.30 20.96 -12.15
N GLU A 73 -25.12 20.70 -13.15
CA GLU A 73 -25.62 21.72 -14.05
C GLU A 73 -26.88 22.33 -13.42
N LEU A 74 -26.77 23.59 -12.97
CA LEU A 74 -27.89 24.35 -12.44
C LEU A 74 -28.43 25.28 -13.53
N TYR A 75 -29.64 25.00 -14.01
CA TYR A 75 -30.36 25.91 -14.91
C TYR A 75 -31.22 26.85 -14.06
N THR A 76 -30.83 28.11 -13.98
CA THR A 76 -31.58 29.15 -13.23
C THR A 76 -32.71 29.71 -14.10
N GLY A 77 -33.96 29.54 -13.66
CA GLY A 77 -35.20 30.01 -14.30
C GLY A 77 -36.46 29.62 -13.49
N ASP A 78 -37.66 29.90 -14.01
CA ASP A 78 -39.00 29.78 -13.36
C ASP A 78 -39.29 28.40 -12.70
N ILE A 79 -38.53 27.37 -13.07
CA ILE A 79 -38.52 26.07 -12.39
C ILE A 79 -37.06 25.66 -12.20
N ASN A 80 -36.58 25.68 -10.96
CA ASN A 80 -35.24 25.20 -10.61
C ASN A 80 -35.12 23.71 -10.94
N ARG A 81 -34.49 23.38 -12.08
CA ARG A 81 -34.17 22.00 -12.47
C ARG A 81 -32.68 21.76 -12.25
N ALA A 82 -32.35 20.92 -11.27
CA ALA A 82 -31.00 20.40 -11.10
C ALA A 82 -30.89 19.07 -11.85
N ILE A 83 -29.99 18.98 -12.84
CA ILE A 83 -29.63 17.72 -13.48
C ILE A 83 -28.29 17.28 -12.87
N LEU A 84 -28.31 16.14 -12.19
CA LEU A 84 -27.12 15.51 -11.64
C LEU A 84 -26.65 14.44 -12.64
N ARG A 85 -25.47 14.64 -13.25
CA ARG A 85 -24.87 13.64 -14.16
C ARG A 85 -23.79 12.85 -13.42
N GLU A 86 -23.93 11.53 -13.42
CA GLU A 86 -22.91 10.60 -12.93
C GLU A 86 -22.07 10.10 -14.11
N SER A 87 -20.75 10.17 -13.95
CA SER A 87 -19.77 9.80 -14.97
C SER A 87 -18.99 8.58 -14.47
N ALA A 88 -19.33 7.40 -14.98
CA ALA A 88 -18.59 6.16 -14.71
C ALA A 88 -17.13 6.20 -15.21
N ARG A 89 -16.76 7.22 -16.01
CA ARG A 89 -15.38 7.43 -16.47
C ARG A 89 -14.47 7.87 -15.33
N ASP A 90 -15.01 8.53 -14.31
CA ASP A 90 -14.19 9.14 -13.25
C ASP A 90 -13.58 8.08 -12.34
N SER A 91 -14.35 7.08 -11.89
CA SER A 91 -13.84 6.02 -11.01
C SER A 91 -12.66 5.25 -11.61
N ARG A 92 -12.70 4.97 -12.92
CA ARG A 92 -11.59 4.36 -13.63
C ARG A 92 -10.34 5.24 -13.64
N VAL A 93 -10.48 6.54 -13.89
CA VAL A 93 -9.35 7.48 -13.89
C VAL A 93 -8.70 7.55 -12.50
N TRP A 94 -9.49 7.55 -11.43
CA TRP A 94 -8.96 7.54 -10.06
C TRP A 94 -8.21 6.25 -9.75
N TRP A 95 -8.73 5.08 -10.14
CA TRP A 95 -8.05 3.81 -9.98
C TRP A 95 -6.74 3.76 -10.78
N GLU A 96 -6.74 4.24 -12.03
CA GLU A 96 -5.54 4.35 -12.85
C GLU A 96 -4.50 5.29 -12.23
N ASN A 97 -4.94 6.39 -11.60
CA ASN A 97 -4.04 7.29 -10.86
C ASN A 97 -3.45 6.61 -9.62
N TYR A 98 -4.24 5.86 -8.86
CA TYR A 98 -3.74 5.07 -7.74
C TYR A 98 -2.68 4.05 -8.20
N LEU A 99 -2.94 3.33 -9.29
CA LEU A 99 -1.97 2.37 -9.84
C LEU A 99 -0.64 3.05 -10.23
N LYS A 100 -0.68 4.23 -10.85
CA LYS A 100 0.53 5.00 -11.16
C LYS A 100 1.34 5.37 -9.92
N GLU A 101 0.68 5.77 -8.84
CA GLU A 101 1.37 6.09 -7.58
C GLU A 101 2.02 4.83 -6.98
N THR A 102 1.33 3.68 -7.03
CA THR A 102 1.93 2.42 -6.59
C THR A 102 3.09 1.95 -7.47
N ASP A 103 3.05 2.21 -8.77
CA ASP A 103 4.16 1.91 -9.69
C ASP A 103 5.38 2.81 -9.43
N LEU A 104 5.17 4.08 -9.04
CA LEU A 104 6.26 4.96 -8.61
C LEU A 104 6.94 4.45 -7.33
N LEU A 105 6.15 3.94 -6.37
CA LEU A 105 6.68 3.32 -5.15
C LEU A 105 7.44 2.01 -5.45
N ALA A 106 6.99 1.24 -6.43
CA ALA A 106 7.63 0.00 -6.85
C ALA A 106 8.98 0.26 -7.56
N ALA A 107 9.01 1.24 -8.48
CA ALA A 107 10.13 1.46 -9.39
C ALA A 107 11.28 2.28 -8.79
N HIS A 108 10.99 3.32 -8.00
CA HIS A 108 12.03 4.25 -7.56
C HIS A 108 12.78 3.81 -6.29
N PRO A 109 12.10 3.53 -5.16
CA PRO A 109 12.80 3.22 -3.91
C PRO A 109 13.06 1.73 -3.68
N LEU A 110 12.16 0.84 -4.12
CA LEU A 110 12.18 -0.56 -3.69
C LEU A 110 12.62 -1.54 -4.77
N TRP A 111 12.62 -1.15 -6.04
CA TRP A 111 13.02 -2.00 -7.19
C TRP A 111 12.34 -3.37 -7.20
N VAL A 112 11.05 -3.38 -6.86
CA VAL A 112 10.28 -4.59 -6.56
C VAL A 112 9.02 -4.62 -7.43
N PRO A 113 8.56 -5.77 -7.92
CA PRO A 113 7.38 -5.82 -8.78
C PRO A 113 6.11 -5.39 -8.03
N ASN A 114 5.27 -4.59 -8.70
CA ASN A 114 3.95 -4.22 -8.22
C ASN A 114 2.93 -5.31 -8.59
N TYR A 115 2.39 -6.03 -7.61
CA TYR A 115 1.41 -7.10 -7.85
C TYR A 115 -0.04 -6.61 -7.95
N ARG A 116 -0.31 -5.31 -7.77
CA ARG A 116 -1.65 -4.75 -8.04
C ARG A 116 -1.93 -4.56 -9.52
N GLN A 117 -0.89 -4.48 -10.35
CA GLN A 117 -1.05 -4.39 -11.79
C GLN A 117 -1.41 -5.76 -12.38
N GLU A 118 -2.37 -5.80 -13.31
CA GLU A 118 -2.86 -7.04 -13.93
C GLU A 118 -1.76 -7.87 -14.60
N ALA A 119 -0.78 -7.19 -15.22
CA ALA A 119 0.37 -7.84 -15.86
C ALA A 119 1.15 -8.73 -14.89
N ASN A 120 1.36 -8.25 -13.65
CA ASN A 120 2.11 -8.96 -12.63
C ASN A 120 1.24 -9.89 -11.78
N LEU A 121 -0.06 -9.60 -11.71
CA LEU A 121 -1.05 -10.38 -10.97
C LEU A 121 -1.14 -11.83 -11.48
N ARG A 122 -0.81 -12.07 -12.77
CA ARG A 122 -0.69 -13.43 -13.34
C ARG A 122 0.39 -14.27 -12.65
N TYR A 123 1.53 -13.67 -12.32
CA TYR A 123 2.63 -14.37 -11.64
C TYR A 123 2.28 -14.79 -10.22
N ARG A 124 1.34 -14.08 -9.57
CA ARG A 124 0.80 -14.49 -8.26
C ARG A 124 0.03 -15.81 -8.31
N PHE A 125 -0.62 -16.12 -9.42
CA PHE A 125 -1.39 -17.36 -9.59
C PHE A 125 -0.59 -18.49 -10.24
N ALA A 126 0.48 -18.15 -10.96
CA ALA A 126 1.42 -19.10 -11.54
C ALA A 126 2.32 -19.70 -10.45
N ARG A 127 1.76 -20.59 -9.62
CA ARG A 127 2.54 -21.39 -8.66
C ARG A 127 3.32 -22.47 -9.40
N THR A 128 4.61 -22.24 -9.67
CA THR A 128 5.55 -23.29 -10.08
C THR A 128 6.05 -24.03 -8.84
N GLY A 129 6.00 -25.37 -8.86
CA GLY A 129 6.03 -26.24 -7.67
C GLY A 129 7.32 -26.31 -6.83
N ALA A 130 8.20 -25.30 -6.85
CA ALA A 130 9.51 -25.33 -6.17
C ALA A 130 9.67 -24.32 -5.01
N GLU A 131 8.68 -23.50 -4.70
CA GLU A 131 8.86 -22.35 -3.78
C GLU A 131 8.53 -22.61 -2.30
N PHE A 132 8.33 -23.86 -1.88
CA PHE A 132 8.29 -24.21 -0.46
C PHE A 132 9.70 -24.31 0.13
N ILE A 133 10.46 -23.21 0.10
CA ILE A 133 11.58 -23.03 1.02
C ILE A 133 11.14 -21.93 1.98
N MET A 134 10.25 -22.31 2.90
CA MET A 134 10.11 -21.58 4.16
C MET A 134 11.44 -21.75 4.90
N ALA A 135 12.40 -20.85 4.65
CA ALA A 135 13.42 -20.56 5.64
C ALA A 135 12.64 -20.13 6.90
N VAL A 136 12.64 -21.00 7.90
CA VAL A 136 12.05 -20.77 9.21
C VAL A 136 12.47 -19.36 9.65
N PRO A 137 11.53 -18.42 9.79
CA PRO A 137 11.84 -17.13 10.40
C PRO A 137 12.44 -17.45 11.76
N GLY A 138 13.69 -17.04 11.98
CA GLY A 138 14.32 -17.17 13.30
C GLY A 138 13.35 -16.67 14.36
N VAL A 139 13.21 -17.43 15.45
CA VAL A 139 12.19 -17.22 16.48
C VAL A 139 12.08 -15.73 16.79
N ALA A 140 10.88 -15.17 16.63
CA ALA A 140 10.63 -13.81 17.07
C ALA A 140 10.84 -13.81 18.59
N ASP A 141 11.83 -13.05 19.06
CA ASP A 141 12.05 -12.83 20.48
C ASP A 141 10.89 -11.98 21.03
N THR A 142 9.83 -12.66 21.48
CA THR A 142 8.65 -12.03 22.10
C THR A 142 8.79 -11.99 23.62
N CYS A 143 9.96 -11.62 24.16
CA CYS A 143 10.07 -11.26 25.57
C CYS A 143 9.88 -9.74 25.78
N THR A 144 8.66 -9.25 25.50
CA THR A 144 8.15 -8.00 26.07
C THR A 144 7.33 -8.26 27.34
N GLY A 145 7.69 -9.32 28.09
CA GLY A 145 7.07 -9.69 29.37
C GLY A 145 7.87 -9.30 30.62
N ASP A 146 9.20 -9.17 30.53
CA ASP A 146 10.05 -9.03 31.73
C ASP A 146 10.18 -7.59 32.28
N ARG A 147 9.60 -6.57 31.63
CA ARG A 147 9.69 -5.18 32.11
C ARG A 147 8.66 -4.78 33.18
N ILE A 148 7.64 -5.61 33.44
CA ILE A 148 6.58 -5.27 34.41
C ILE A 148 6.77 -6.00 35.76
N SER A 149 7.62 -7.03 35.84
CA SER A 149 7.81 -7.80 37.09
C SER A 149 8.89 -7.26 38.04
N MET A 150 9.71 -6.28 37.64
CA MET A 150 10.86 -5.82 38.45
C MET A 150 10.65 -4.46 39.16
N SER A 151 9.42 -3.91 39.15
CA SER A 151 9.11 -2.66 39.87
C SER A 151 8.11 -2.81 41.02
N THR A 152 7.76 -4.03 41.44
CA THR A 152 6.74 -4.28 42.48
C THR A 152 7.26 -5.00 43.73
N ASN A 153 8.56 -5.30 43.83
CA ASN A 153 9.14 -5.97 45.01
C ASN A 153 10.31 -5.20 45.64
N TYR A 154 10.09 -3.93 45.97
CA TYR A 154 10.81 -3.23 47.04
C TYR A 154 9.85 -2.30 47.77
N GLY A 155 9.36 -2.77 48.92
CA GLY A 155 8.46 -2.09 49.85
C GLY A 155 8.12 -3.01 51.00
#